data_AF-A0A5C7LR47-F1
#
_entry.id   AF-A0A5C7LR47-F1
#
_cell.length_a   1.000
_cell.length_b   1.000
_cell.length_c   1.000
_cell.angle_alpha   90.00
_cell.angle_beta   90.00
_cell.angle_gamma   90.00
#
_symmetry.space_group_name_H-M   'P 1'
#
loop_
_entity.id
_entity.type
_entity.pdbx_description
1 polymer ?
#
loop_
_entity_poly.entity_id
_entity_poly.type
_entity_poly.pdbx_seq_one_letter_code
_entity_poly.pdbx_strand_id
1 'polypeptide(L)'
;MEKKMNITPMGDRVLIRKCFTDHVRDESGKVVIFMTDNAVETTNWVEIIAVGPKCRICRKEHIGTKTIAPEIHNDMVRVQDNDFIIKEMALLEAHGAVYHD
;
A
#
# COMPACT_ATOMS: atom_id res chain seq x y z
N MET A 1 4.34 3.66 24.20
CA MET A 1 3.10 3.27 23.48
C MET A 1 2.74 4.41 22.56
N GLU A 2 3.06 4.29 21.27
CA GLU A 2 2.67 5.30 20.28
C GLU A 2 1.15 5.27 20.11
N LYS A 3 0.55 6.45 20.21
CA LYS A 3 -0.88 6.65 20.07
C LYS A 3 -1.21 6.45 18.58
N LYS A 4 -1.69 5.25 18.20
CA LYS A 4 -2.20 5.00 16.85
C LYS A 4 -3.27 6.03 16.52
N MET A 5 -2.91 7.02 15.70
CA MET A 5 -3.86 7.99 15.18
C MET A 5 -4.82 7.22 14.28
N ASN A 6 -6.11 7.26 14.61
CA ASN A 6 -7.14 6.55 13.88
C ASN A 6 -7.47 7.36 12.62
N ILE A 7 -6.71 7.14 11.55
CA ILE A 7 -6.88 7.85 10.28
C ILE A 7 -8.00 7.20 9.49
N THR A 8 -9.01 8.01 9.14
CA THR A 8 -10.12 7.59 8.30
C THR A 8 -9.99 8.26 6.93
N PRO A 9 -9.74 7.52 5.84
CA PRO A 9 -9.73 8.11 4.51
C PRO A 9 -11.13 8.61 4.14
N MET A 10 -11.20 9.80 3.54
CA MET A 10 -12.44 10.43 3.10
C MET A 10 -12.56 10.41 1.57
N GLY A 11 -13.78 10.50 1.05
CA GLY A 11 -14.02 10.54 -0.39
C GLY A 11 -13.65 9.23 -1.08
N ASP A 12 -13.01 9.35 -2.24
CA ASP A 12 -12.51 8.29 -3.12
C ASP A 12 -11.08 7.84 -2.78
N ARG A 13 -10.70 7.99 -1.51
CA ARG A 13 -9.33 7.73 -1.04
C ARG A 13 -9.23 6.43 -0.28
N VAL A 14 -8.06 5.81 -0.35
CA VAL A 14 -7.71 4.57 0.32
C VAL A 14 -6.52 4.86 1.24
N LEU A 15 -6.58 4.35 2.47
CA LEU A 15 -5.44 4.31 3.38
C LEU A 15 -4.71 2.98 3.14
N ILE A 16 -3.43 3.08 2.83
CA ILE A 16 -2.55 1.95 2.57
C ILE A 16 -1.34 2.00 3.48
N ARG A 17 -0.81 0.83 3.83
CA ARG A 17 0.43 0.68 4.61
C ARG A 17 1.49 0.02 3.76
N LYS A 18 2.66 0.65 3.67
CA LYS A 18 3.80 0.06 3.00
C LYS A 18 4.30 -1.18 3.74
N CYS A 19 4.50 -2.26 2.98
CA CYS A 19 5.08 -3.49 3.46
C CYS A 19 6.60 -3.38 3.38
N PHE A 20 7.25 -3.53 4.53
CA PHE A 20 8.70 -3.55 4.63
C PHE A 20 9.16 -5.00 4.60
N THR A 21 9.98 -5.31 3.62
CA THR A 21 10.74 -6.56 3.60
C THR A 21 12.21 -6.18 3.61
N ASP A 22 12.86 -6.37 4.74
CA ASP A 22 14.29 -6.13 4.94
C ASP A 22 15.15 -7.26 4.36
N HIS A 23 14.54 -8.36 3.89
CA HIS A 23 15.27 -9.52 3.38
C HIS A 23 14.52 -10.37 2.35
N VAL A 24 15.26 -10.98 1.43
CA VAL A 24 14.74 -12.00 0.50
C VAL A 24 15.07 -13.40 1.05
N ARG A 25 14.11 -14.32 0.98
CA ARG A 25 14.28 -15.72 1.35
C ARG A 25 14.29 -16.62 0.11
N ASP A 26 15.05 -17.71 0.16
CA ASP A 26 15.00 -18.78 -0.84
C ASP A 26 13.78 -19.70 -0.64
N GLU A 27 13.64 -20.71 -1.50
CA GLU A 27 12.56 -21.71 -1.42
C GLU A 27 12.56 -22.51 -0.11
N SER A 28 13.68 -22.57 0.60
CA SER A 28 13.80 -23.21 1.92
C SER A 28 13.41 -22.28 3.07
N GLY A 29 13.09 -21.01 2.78
CA GLY A 29 12.78 -19.98 3.76
C GLY A 29 14.03 -19.36 4.41
N LYS A 30 15.23 -19.64 3.92
CA LYS A 30 16.47 -19.06 4.45
C LYS A 30 16.69 -17.67 3.85
N VAL A 31 17.08 -16.71 4.70
CA VAL A 31 17.47 -15.37 4.24
C VAL A 31 18.74 -15.47 3.39
N VAL A 32 18.66 -15.00 2.15
CA VAL A 32 19.77 -15.01 1.17
C VAL A 32 20.27 -13.61 0.83
N ILE A 33 19.43 -12.58 0.99
CA ILE A 33 19.79 -11.19 0.70
C ILE A 33 19.16 -10.31 1.77
N PHE A 34 19.94 -9.40 2.35
CA PHE A 34 19.43 -8.27 3.12
C PHE A 34 19.29 -7.06 2.21
N MET A 35 18.13 -6.42 2.25
CA MET A 35 17.82 -5.24 1.46
C MET A 35 18.47 -4.02 2.11
N THR A 36 19.03 -3.12 1.30
CA THR A 36 19.50 -1.82 1.80
C THR A 36 18.30 -0.93 2.15
N ASP A 37 18.49 0.03 3.06
CA ASP A 37 17.43 0.98 3.45
C ASP A 37 16.79 1.66 2.22
N ASN A 38 17.59 1.99 1.20
CA ASN A 38 17.10 2.56 -0.05
C ASN A 38 16.21 1.59 -0.84
N ALA A 39 16.58 0.30 -0.91
CA ALA A 39 15.76 -0.70 -1.59
C ALA A 39 14.42 -0.92 -0.87
N VAL A 40 14.44 -0.84 0.46
CA VAL A 40 13.25 -0.90 1.32
C VAL A 40 12.31 0.30 1.08
N GLU A 41 12.87 1.50 0.86
CA GLU A 41 12.11 2.71 0.50
C GLU A 41 11.56 2.70 -0.93
N THR A 42 12.05 1.86 -1.83
CA THR A 42 11.55 1.77 -3.21
C THR A 42 10.48 0.70 -3.43
N THR A 43 10.18 -0.16 -2.45
CA THR A 43 9.11 -1.16 -2.64
C THR A 43 7.74 -0.47 -2.73
N ASN A 44 6.94 -0.84 -3.73
CA ASN A 44 5.55 -0.37 -3.85
C ASN A 44 4.54 -1.37 -3.29
N TRP A 45 5.02 -2.39 -2.55
CA TRP A 45 4.14 -3.35 -1.90
C TRP A 45 3.43 -2.71 -0.72
N VAL A 46 2.10 -2.76 -0.72
CA VAL A 46 1.28 -2.14 0.30
C VAL A 46 0.12 -3.04 0.73
N GLU A 47 -0.41 -2.81 1.91
CA GLU A 47 -1.62 -3.42 2.46
C GLU A 47 -2.73 -2.38 2.54
N ILE A 48 -3.96 -2.72 2.14
CA ILE A 48 -5.11 -1.82 2.29
C ILE A 48 -5.58 -1.83 3.74
N ILE A 49 -5.53 -0.67 4.40
CA ILE A 49 -5.89 -0.54 5.83
C ILE A 49 -7.31 0.00 6.00
N ALA A 50 -7.71 0.94 5.16
CA ALA A 50 -9.07 1.48 5.18
C ALA A 50 -9.46 2.03 3.81
N VAL A 51 -10.78 2.05 3.56
CA VAL A 51 -11.36 2.47 2.29
C VAL A 51 -12.34 3.61 2.55
N GLY A 52 -12.22 4.68 1.77
CA GLY A 52 -13.08 5.86 1.85
C GLY A 52 -14.51 5.58 1.41
N PRO A 53 -15.49 6.35 1.90
CA PRO A 53 -16.91 6.07 1.66
C PRO A 53 -17.38 6.31 0.23
N LYS A 54 -16.59 6.96 -0.63
CA LYS A 54 -16.93 7.21 -2.05
C LYS A 54 -16.08 6.39 -3.02
N CYS A 55 -15.25 5.48 -2.52
CA CYS A 55 -14.56 4.48 -3.34
C CYS A 55 -15.59 3.56 -4.03
N ARG A 56 -15.39 3.28 -5.32
CA ARG A 56 -16.30 2.47 -6.15
C ARG A 56 -15.74 1.08 -6.44
N ILE A 57 -14.43 0.91 -6.39
CA ILE A 57 -13.66 -0.23 -6.88
C ILE A 57 -12.96 -0.95 -5.72
N CYS A 58 -12.11 -0.25 -4.96
CA CYS A 58 -11.69 -0.62 -3.64
C CYS A 58 -12.90 -0.65 -2.70
N ARG A 59 -13.24 -1.84 -2.22
CA ARG A 59 -14.35 -2.08 -1.31
C ARG A 59 -13.83 -2.49 0.06
N LYS A 60 -14.71 -2.45 1.07
CA LYS A 60 -14.36 -2.84 2.45
C LYS A 60 -13.84 -4.28 2.54
N GLU A 61 -14.26 -5.17 1.65
CA GLU A 61 -13.77 -6.55 1.53
C GLU A 61 -12.29 -6.66 1.12
N HIS A 62 -11.71 -5.59 0.56
CA HIS A 62 -10.28 -5.53 0.24
C HIS A 62 -9.42 -5.07 1.42
N ILE A 63 -10.00 -4.70 2.57
CA ILE A 63 -9.20 -4.34 3.74
C ILE A 63 -8.42 -5.57 4.22
N GLY A 64 -7.11 -5.41 4.42
CA GLY A 64 -6.15 -6.46 4.75
C GLY A 64 -5.53 -7.16 3.53
N THR A 65 -5.96 -6.84 2.31
CA THR A 65 -5.32 -7.40 1.11
C THR A 65 -4.00 -6.68 0.80
N LYS A 66 -3.03 -7.44 0.31
CA LYS A 66 -1.73 -6.93 -0.15
C LYS A 66 -1.74 -6.72 -1.65
N THR A 67 -1.17 -5.61 -2.07
CA THR A 67 -1.32 -5.04 -3.42
C THR A 67 -0.07 -4.22 -3.77
N ILE A 68 0.02 -3.75 -5.02
CA ILE A 68 1.12 -2.90 -5.49
C ILE A 68 0.59 -1.49 -5.75
N ALA A 69 1.14 -0.49 -5.09
CA ALA A 69 0.85 0.91 -5.32
C ALA A 69 1.64 1.47 -6.53
N PRO A 70 1.22 2.60 -7.11
CA PRO A 70 2.05 3.32 -8.06
C PRO A 70 3.31 3.85 -7.38
N GLU A 71 4.26 4.34 -8.18
CA GLU A 71 5.48 4.94 -7.64
C GLU A 71 5.15 6.07 -6.66
N ILE A 72 5.82 6.03 -5.52
CA ILE A 72 5.53 6.83 -4.31
C ILE A 72 5.48 8.34 -4.58
N HIS A 73 6.21 8.79 -5.60
CA HIS A 73 6.55 10.20 -5.75
C HIS A 73 5.43 11.09 -6.28
N ASN A 74 4.36 10.54 -6.88
CA ASN A 74 3.37 11.38 -7.56
C ASN A 74 1.98 11.39 -6.91
N ASP A 75 1.50 10.27 -6.36
CA ASP A 75 0.09 10.13 -5.99
C ASP A 75 -0.18 9.72 -4.53
N MET A 76 0.88 9.47 -3.74
CA MET A 76 0.77 9.03 -2.35
C MET A 76 1.11 10.14 -1.36
N VAL A 77 0.17 10.42 -0.45
CA VAL A 77 0.38 11.38 0.64
C VAL A 77 0.69 10.62 1.92
N ARG A 78 1.92 10.73 2.42
CA ARG A 78 2.32 10.15 3.71
C ARG A 78 1.52 10.77 4.84
N VAL A 79 0.95 9.95 5.70
CA VAL A 79 0.18 10.40 6.87
C VAL A 79 0.79 9.98 8.21
N GLN A 80 1.44 8.82 8.26
CA GLN A 80 2.27 8.34 9.39
C GLN A 80 3.41 7.49 8.80
N ASP A 81 4.44 7.17 9.61
CA ASP A 81 5.63 6.37 9.29
C ASP A 81 5.56 5.65 7.93
N ASN A 82 4.67 4.67 7.87
CA ASN A 82 4.50 3.72 6.77
C ASN A 82 3.10 3.77 6.14
N ASP A 83 2.26 4.69 6.58
CA ASP A 83 0.88 4.81 6.13
C ASP A 83 0.74 5.98 5.15
N PHE A 84 0.06 5.72 4.05
CA PHE A 84 -0.14 6.66 2.96
C PHE A 84 -1.61 6.70 2.58
N ILE A 85 -2.07 7.87 2.16
CA ILE A 85 -3.37 8.04 1.52
C ILE A 85 -3.16 8.20 0.02
N ILE A 86 -3.92 7.43 -0.75
CA ILE A 86 -3.92 7.46 -2.21
C ILE A 86 -5.35 7.54 -2.74
N LYS A 87 -5.54 8.10 -3.94
CA LYS A 87 -6.82 7.97 -4.65
C LYS A 87 -6.98 6.54 -5.18
N GLU A 88 -8.20 6.02 -5.09
CA GLU A 88 -8.54 4.68 -5.58
C GLU A 88 -8.10 4.44 -7.03
N MET A 89 -8.29 5.41 -7.94
CA MET A 89 -7.89 5.28 -9.34
C MET A 89 -6.38 5.10 -9.53
N ALA A 90 -5.58 5.87 -8.78
CA ALA A 90 -4.12 5.77 -8.86
C ALA A 90 -3.63 4.40 -8.34
N LEU A 91 -4.32 3.85 -7.32
CA LEU A 91 -4.01 2.50 -6.83
C LEU A 91 -4.27 1.43 -7.90
N LEU A 92 -5.28 1.60 -8.76
CA LEU A 92 -5.64 0.63 -9.80
C LEU A 92 -4.75 0.69 -11.04
N GLU A 93 -4.29 1.88 -11.43
CA GLU A 93 -3.38 2.06 -12.56
C GLU A 93 -2.09 1.26 -12.36
N ALA A 94 -1.62 1.14 -11.12
CA ALA A 94 -0.46 0.32 -10.75
C ALA A 94 -0.69 -1.20 -10.89
N HIS A 95 -1.95 -1.64 -10.92
CA HIS A 95 -2.30 -3.06 -11.00
C HIS A 95 -2.39 -3.62 -12.42
N GLY A 96 -2.24 -2.80 -13.46
CA GLY A 96 -2.41 -3.27 -14.85
C GLY A 96 -3.77 -3.93 -15.11
N ALA A 97 -4.77 -3.68 -14.26
CA ALA A 97 -6.07 -4.31 -14.34
C ALA A 97 -6.98 -3.50 -15.25
N VAL A 98 -6.90 -3.84 -16.54
CA VAL A 98 -7.97 -3.67 -17.52
C VAL A 98 -9.24 -4.30 -16.94
N TYR A 99 -10.18 -3.48 -16.49
CA TYR A 99 -11.57 -3.91 -16.34
C TYR A 99 -12.28 -3.50 -17.64
N HIS A 100 -12.47 -4.47 -18.54
CA HIS A 100 -13.48 -4.33 -19.59
C HIS A 100 -14.85 -4.60 -18.96
N ASP A 101 -15.79 -3.70 -19.26
CA ASP A 101 -17.18 -3.71 -18.81
C ASP A 101 -17.91 -5.05 -19.00
#